data_AF-A0AAW0DZY2-F1
#
_entry.id   AF-A0AAW0DZY2-F1
#
_cell.length_a   1.000
_cell.length_b   1.000
_cell.length_c   1.000
_cell.angle_alpha   90.00
_cell.angle_beta   90.00
_cell.angle_gamma   90.00
#
_symmetry.space_group_name_H-M   'P 1'
#
loop_
_entity.id
_entity.type
_entity.pdbx_description
1 polymer ?
#
loop_
_entity_poly.entity_id
_entity_poly.type
_entity_poly.pdbx_seq_one_letter_code
_entity_poly.pdbx_strand_id
1 'polypeptide(L)'
;MSSLFRAFSKAVPLYSAGLARTALGQPKYAVTTGAFHPSPSVSATMNQAMKRGKKPLRRTALTSAPLLERCPQKKGVCTQIMIRTPKKPNSAKRKVARVKLSNGESVMAYIQGEGHNLQEHSVVLVRGGRVKDLPGVK
;
A
#
# COMPACT_ATOMS: atom_id res chain seq x y z
N MET A 1 -30.68 16.31 -55.26
CA MET A 1 -31.61 15.23 -54.87
C MET A 1 -31.88 15.38 -53.38
N SER A 2 -33.10 15.79 -53.06
CA SER A 2 -33.56 16.36 -51.79
C SER A 2 -34.50 15.40 -51.05
N SER A 3 -34.76 15.73 -49.78
CA SER A 3 -35.85 15.29 -48.87
C SER A 3 -35.62 13.96 -48.13
N LEU A 4 -35.62 13.91 -46.78
CA LEU A 4 -36.68 14.21 -45.76
C LEU A 4 -37.91 13.30 -45.87
N PHE A 5 -38.57 13.09 -44.70
CA PHE A 5 -39.75 12.26 -44.37
C PHE A 5 -39.40 10.93 -43.68
N ARG A 6 -39.54 10.75 -42.36
CA ARG A 6 -40.64 10.98 -41.39
C ARG A 6 -41.81 9.99 -41.53
N ALA A 7 -41.72 8.95 -40.70
CA ALA A 7 -42.75 8.43 -39.80
C ALA A 7 -43.87 7.50 -40.31
N PHE A 8 -44.37 6.77 -39.30
CA PHE A 8 -45.72 6.25 -39.08
C PHE A 8 -46.04 4.78 -39.39
N SER A 9 -46.69 4.18 -38.38
CA SER A 9 -47.78 3.20 -38.47
C SER A 9 -47.35 1.75 -38.74
N LYS A 10 -47.83 0.68 -38.10
CA LYS A 10 -48.96 0.33 -37.20
C LYS A 10 -48.52 -0.98 -36.50
N ALA A 11 -48.71 -1.17 -35.20
CA ALA A 11 -49.91 -1.78 -34.60
C ALA A 11 -50.48 -3.01 -35.36
N VAL A 12 -50.08 -4.21 -34.90
CA VAL A 12 -50.83 -5.46 -34.55
C VAL A 12 -52.09 -5.85 -35.38
N PRO A 13 -52.23 -7.13 -35.80
CA PRO A 13 -53.12 -8.08 -35.08
C PRO A 13 -52.42 -9.44 -34.84
N LEU A 14 -52.47 -10.07 -33.65
CA LEU A 14 -53.60 -10.65 -32.90
C LEU A 14 -54.12 -11.99 -33.48
N TYR A 15 -54.10 -13.00 -32.59
CA TYR A 15 -54.77 -14.32 -32.60
C TYR A 15 -54.13 -15.41 -33.48
N SER A 16 -53.99 -16.68 -33.08
CA SER A 16 -54.39 -17.39 -31.86
C SER A 16 -53.81 -18.82 -31.90
N ALA A 17 -53.43 -19.33 -30.73
CA ALA A 17 -53.45 -20.73 -30.26
C ALA A 17 -52.62 -21.81 -30.98
N GLY A 18 -51.72 -22.44 -30.21
CA GLY A 18 -51.10 -23.73 -30.55
C GLY A 18 -50.11 -24.22 -29.48
N LEU A 19 -50.65 -24.82 -28.41
CA LEU A 19 -50.04 -25.75 -27.45
C LEU A 19 -48.54 -26.08 -27.56
N ALA A 20 -47.79 -25.90 -26.46
CA ALA A 20 -47.24 -27.02 -25.65
C ALA A 20 -46.11 -26.59 -24.68
N ARG A 21 -46.44 -26.57 -23.39
CA ARG A 21 -45.69 -27.08 -22.22
C ARG A 21 -44.15 -26.95 -22.16
N THR A 22 -43.71 -26.12 -21.21
CA THR A 22 -42.63 -26.35 -20.20
C THR A 22 -41.23 -26.79 -20.64
N ALA A 23 -40.24 -25.91 -20.41
CA ALA A 23 -39.06 -26.21 -19.57
C ALA A 23 -38.28 -24.92 -19.25
N LEU A 24 -38.06 -24.67 -17.96
CA LEU A 24 -37.13 -23.67 -17.45
C LEU A 24 -35.69 -24.21 -17.50
N GLY A 25 -34.74 -23.33 -17.84
CA GLY A 25 -33.30 -23.45 -17.58
C GLY A 25 -32.46 -23.53 -18.87
N GLN A 26 -31.27 -22.94 -19.02
CA GLN A 26 -30.33 -22.21 -18.15
C GLN A 26 -29.21 -21.60 -19.08
N PRO A 27 -28.20 -20.87 -18.57
CA PRO A 27 -27.68 -19.63 -19.19
C PRO A 27 -26.54 -19.73 -20.23
N LYS A 28 -26.35 -18.57 -20.88
CA LYS A 28 -25.38 -18.19 -21.92
C LYS A 28 -23.94 -18.02 -21.40
N TYR A 29 -23.16 -19.09 -21.24
CA TYR A 29 -21.68 -19.01 -21.32
C TYR A 29 -21.14 -20.34 -21.82
N ALA A 30 -20.89 -20.43 -23.13
CA ALA A 30 -20.17 -21.54 -23.72
C ALA A 30 -18.67 -21.36 -23.39
N VAL A 31 -18.16 -22.11 -22.42
CA VAL A 31 -16.73 -22.34 -22.26
C VAL A 31 -16.41 -23.66 -22.95
N THR A 32 -15.73 -23.55 -24.08
CA THR A 32 -15.23 -24.67 -24.89
C THR A 32 -14.36 -25.61 -24.05
N THR A 33 -14.85 -26.83 -23.86
CA THR A 33 -14.12 -27.95 -23.26
C THR A 33 -13.06 -28.44 -24.25
N GLY A 34 -11.79 -28.16 -23.97
CA GLY A 34 -10.71 -28.54 -24.89
C GLY A 34 -9.28 -28.32 -24.36
N ALA A 35 -9.01 -28.68 -23.10
CA ALA A 35 -7.67 -29.05 -22.62
C ALA A 35 -7.78 -29.69 -21.24
N PHE A 36 -7.47 -30.98 -21.16
CA PHE A 36 -7.39 -31.78 -19.94
C PHE A 36 -6.24 -31.24 -19.05
N HIS A 37 -6.55 -30.39 -18.08
CA HIS A 37 -5.72 -30.23 -16.89
C HIS A 37 -6.63 -30.12 -15.66
N PRO A 38 -6.54 -31.05 -14.67
CA PRO A 38 -7.57 -31.21 -13.63
C PRO A 38 -7.47 -30.21 -12.47
N SER A 39 -6.48 -29.31 -12.46
CA SER A 39 -6.35 -28.34 -11.38
C SER A 39 -6.95 -26.98 -11.78
N PRO A 40 -7.87 -26.42 -10.99
CA PRO A 40 -8.25 -25.01 -11.15
C PRO A 40 -7.02 -24.12 -11.07
N SER A 41 -7.07 -22.92 -11.67
CA SER A 41 -6.03 -21.88 -11.63
C SER A 41 -5.89 -21.26 -10.23
N VAL A 42 -5.67 -22.11 -9.23
CA VAL A 42 -5.40 -21.72 -7.84
C VAL A 42 -3.92 -21.41 -7.76
N SER A 43 -3.58 -20.32 -7.06
CA SER A 43 -2.21 -19.78 -6.92
C SER A 43 -1.14 -20.81 -6.47
N ALA A 44 -1.53 -22.00 -5.98
CA ALA A 44 -0.66 -23.14 -5.75
C ALA A 44 -1.47 -24.45 -5.74
N THR A 45 -0.83 -25.58 -6.08
CA THR A 45 -1.44 -26.91 -5.96
C THR A 45 -1.41 -27.42 -4.51
N MET A 46 -2.31 -28.35 -4.15
CA MET A 46 -2.38 -28.94 -2.80
C MET A 46 -1.04 -29.56 -2.36
N ASN A 47 -0.39 -30.31 -3.25
CA ASN A 47 0.93 -30.89 -3.00
C ASN A 47 2.01 -29.81 -2.82
N GLN A 48 1.91 -28.67 -3.50
CA GLN A 48 2.82 -27.53 -3.29
C GLN A 48 2.60 -26.88 -1.93
N ALA A 49 1.35 -26.75 -1.46
CA ALA A 49 1.06 -26.20 -0.13
C ALA A 49 1.56 -27.12 1.00
N MET A 50 1.37 -28.42 0.86
CA MET A 50 1.85 -29.42 1.82
C MET A 50 3.38 -29.50 1.87
N LYS A 51 4.05 -29.53 0.71
CA LYS A 51 5.53 -29.59 0.64
C LYS A 51 6.22 -28.30 1.10
N ARG A 52 5.65 -27.13 0.77
CA ARG A 52 6.28 -25.84 1.07
C ARG A 52 6.05 -25.37 2.50
N GLY A 53 5.02 -25.88 3.17
CA GLY A 53 4.55 -25.38 4.46
C GLY A 53 4.12 -23.90 4.38
N LYS A 54 3.42 -23.40 5.39
CA LYS A 54 3.27 -21.95 5.55
C LYS A 54 4.63 -21.41 5.99
N LYS A 55 5.39 -20.78 5.07
CA LYS A 55 6.55 -19.98 5.50
C LYS A 55 6.03 -19.01 6.57
N PRO A 56 6.69 -18.89 7.74
CA PRO A 56 6.30 -17.85 8.68
C PRO A 56 6.29 -16.55 7.88
N LEU A 57 5.18 -15.80 7.93
CA LEU A 57 5.14 -14.44 7.41
C LEU A 57 6.42 -13.79 7.90
N ARG A 58 7.32 -13.38 7.00
CA ARG A 58 8.67 -12.90 7.36
C ARG A 58 8.50 -11.87 8.47
N ARG A 59 8.66 -12.33 9.71
CA ARG A 59 8.16 -11.60 10.88
C ARG A 59 9.26 -10.67 11.26
N THR A 60 9.29 -9.53 10.59
CA THR A 60 9.90 -8.28 11.03
C THR A 60 9.73 -7.29 9.89
N ALA A 61 8.56 -6.69 9.77
CA ALA A 61 8.56 -5.30 9.33
C ALA A 61 9.43 -4.58 10.37
N LEU A 62 10.71 -4.35 10.03
CA LEU A 62 11.62 -3.59 10.87
C LEU A 62 10.86 -2.32 11.23
N THR A 63 10.62 -2.14 12.53
CA THR A 63 9.91 -0.97 13.01
C THR A 63 10.60 0.27 12.48
N SER A 64 9.82 1.32 12.19
CA SER A 64 10.34 2.58 11.65
C SER A 64 11.47 3.16 12.51
N ALA A 65 11.41 2.92 13.82
CA ALA A 65 12.40 3.30 14.82
C ALA A 65 12.84 2.09 15.67
N PRO A 66 13.87 1.34 15.27
CA PRO A 66 14.36 0.19 16.04
C PRO A 66 15.09 0.60 17.33
N LEU A 67 15.79 1.74 17.33
CA LEU A 67 16.62 2.22 18.46
C LEU A 67 15.80 2.62 19.71
N LEU A 68 14.47 2.72 19.58
CA LEU A 68 13.60 3.07 20.70
C LEU A 68 13.18 1.86 21.55
N GLU A 69 13.55 0.63 21.18
CA GLU A 69 13.32 -0.58 22.00
C GLU A 69 11.85 -0.72 22.48
N ARG A 70 10.89 -0.45 21.61
CA ARG A 70 9.43 -0.43 21.90
C ARG A 70 8.95 0.68 22.84
N CYS A 71 9.81 1.62 23.23
CA CYS A 71 9.37 2.87 23.85
C CYS A 71 8.79 3.82 22.79
N PRO A 72 7.69 4.54 23.09
CA PRO A 72 7.12 5.50 22.15
C PRO A 72 8.04 6.73 21.94
N GLN A 73 8.70 7.18 23.01
CA GLN A 73 9.72 8.21 22.99
C GLN A 73 10.87 7.83 23.92
N LYS A 74 12.07 8.36 23.65
CA LYS A 74 13.25 8.16 24.50
C LYS A 74 13.98 9.49 24.70
N LYS A 75 14.48 9.71 25.91
CA LYS A 75 15.28 10.89 26.26
C LYS A 75 16.66 10.78 25.60
N GLY A 76 17.21 11.90 25.17
CA GLY A 76 18.57 11.99 24.65
C GLY A 76 19.20 13.35 24.82
N VAL A 77 20.49 13.44 24.52
CA VAL A 77 21.29 14.66 24.56
C VAL A 77 21.80 14.96 23.16
N CYS A 78 21.58 16.18 22.68
CA CYS A 78 22.11 16.64 21.40
C CYS A 78 23.63 16.69 21.44
N THR A 79 24.30 16.01 20.52
CA THR A 79 25.75 16.07 20.34
C THR A 79 26.12 17.15 19.34
N GLN A 80 25.38 17.26 18.23
CA GLN A 80 25.67 18.22 17.17
C GLN A 80 24.40 18.57 16.42
N ILE A 81 24.23 19.84 16.06
CA ILE A 81 23.18 20.31 15.16
C ILE A 81 23.78 20.58 13.79
N MET A 82 23.15 20.05 12.74
CA MET A 82 23.62 20.19 11.37
C MET A 82 22.47 20.32 10.37
N ILE A 83 22.77 20.90 9.21
CA ILE A 83 21.83 21.00 8.10
C ILE A 83 22.18 19.93 7.07
N ARG A 84 21.17 19.18 6.61
CA ARG A 84 21.31 18.16 5.56
C ARG A 84 20.43 18.50 4.36
N THR A 85 20.92 18.20 3.17
CA THR A 85 20.13 18.28 1.93
C THR A 85 19.35 16.98 1.73
N PRO A 86 18.09 17.05 1.26
CA PRO A 86 17.29 15.87 0.96
C PRO A 86 17.79 15.13 -0.28
N LYS A 87 17.32 13.90 -0.47
CA LYS A 87 17.49 13.20 -1.76
C LYS A 87 16.74 13.93 -2.88
N LYS A 88 17.26 13.88 -4.10
CA LYS A 88 16.52 14.25 -5.34
C LYS A 88 15.20 13.47 -5.37
N PRO A 89 14.04 14.04 -5.76
CA PRO A 89 13.78 15.28 -6.52
C PRO A 89 13.70 16.57 -5.70
N ASN A 90 13.74 16.46 -4.37
CA ASN A 90 13.51 17.60 -3.50
C ASN A 90 14.80 18.43 -3.33
N SER A 91 14.65 19.74 -3.15
CA SER A 91 15.73 20.67 -2.82
C SER A 91 15.30 21.52 -1.62
N ALA A 92 16.02 21.41 -0.50
CA ALA A 92 15.78 22.19 0.71
C ALA A 92 16.94 22.04 1.69
N LYS A 93 16.98 22.90 2.71
CA LYS A 93 17.83 22.73 3.90
C LYS A 93 16.99 22.11 5.02
N ARG A 94 17.37 20.93 5.50
CA ARG A 94 16.68 20.24 6.60
C ARG A 94 17.51 20.32 7.87
N LYS A 95 16.90 20.78 8.96
CA LYS A 95 17.54 20.86 10.28
C LYS A 95 17.53 19.48 10.95
N VAL A 96 18.71 18.99 11.33
CA VAL A 96 18.89 17.66 11.92
C VAL A 96 19.80 17.78 13.13
N ALA A 97 19.50 17.02 14.18
CA ALA A 97 20.36 16.88 15.35
C ALA A 97 20.89 15.44 15.43
N ARG A 98 22.18 15.30 15.71
CA ARG A 98 22.75 14.03 16.19
C ARG A 98 22.50 13.96 17.69
N VAL A 99 21.78 12.94 18.14
CA VAL A 99 21.33 12.79 19.53
C VAL A 99 21.87 11.48 20.08
N LYS A 100 22.49 11.52 21.25
CA LYS A 100 22.83 10.33 22.02
C LYS A 100 21.65 9.99 22.93
N LEU A 101 21.00 8.88 22.64
CA LEU A 101 19.85 8.39 23.41
C LEU A 101 20.31 7.81 24.76
N SER A 102 19.38 7.65 25.69
CA SER A 102 19.67 7.08 27.02
C SER A 102 20.17 5.63 26.97
N ASN A 103 19.95 4.90 25.87
CA ASN A 103 20.51 3.55 25.65
C ASN A 103 21.96 3.58 25.14
N GLY A 104 22.57 4.75 24.99
CA GLY A 104 23.95 4.93 24.53
C GLY A 104 24.10 5.01 23.01
N GLU A 105 23.05 4.69 22.25
CA GLU A 105 23.07 4.74 20.79
C GLU A 105 22.98 6.19 20.28
N SER A 106 23.66 6.45 19.16
CA SER A 106 23.61 7.75 18.48
C SER A 106 22.64 7.69 17.31
N VAL A 107 21.64 8.57 17.31
CA VAL A 107 20.64 8.68 16.24
C VAL A 107 20.67 10.06 15.58
N MET A 108 20.27 10.12 14.31
CA MET A 108 20.01 11.40 13.64
C MET A 108 18.51 11.70 13.69
N ALA A 109 18.13 12.72 14.44
CA ALA A 109 16.75 13.15 14.63
C ALA A 109 16.45 14.41 13.83
N TYR A 110 15.30 14.44 13.15
CA TYR A 110 14.84 15.63 12.43
C TYR A 110 14.12 16.60 13.35
N ILE A 111 14.48 17.88 13.24
CA ILE A 111 13.88 18.95 14.04
C ILE A 111 12.67 19.49 13.27
N GLN A 112 11.49 19.27 13.83
CA GLN A 112 10.23 19.69 13.24
C GLN A 112 10.03 21.21 13.35
N GLY A 113 9.23 21.78 12.45
CA GLY A 113 8.95 23.22 12.41
C GLY A 113 10.08 24.08 11.81
N GLU A 114 9.91 25.40 11.84
CA GLU A 114 10.74 26.37 11.13
C GLU A 114 11.92 26.91 11.96
N GLY A 115 11.68 27.25 13.23
CA GLY A 115 12.70 27.67 14.20
C GLY A 115 13.15 26.54 15.12
N HIS A 116 14.30 26.71 15.79
CA HIS A 116 14.70 25.89 16.94
C HIS A 116 15.75 26.64 17.77
N ASN A 117 15.74 26.44 19.09
CA ASN A 117 16.73 26.99 20.03
C ASN A 117 17.64 25.88 20.59
N LEU A 118 17.87 24.81 19.82
CA LEU A 118 18.72 23.71 20.29
C LEU A 118 20.18 24.13 20.22
N GLN A 119 20.91 23.78 21.26
CA GLN A 119 22.35 23.91 21.34
C GLN A 119 22.97 22.53 21.54
N GLU A 120 24.28 22.44 21.43
CA GLU A 120 25.00 21.24 21.85
C GLU A 120 24.72 20.98 23.34
N HIS A 121 24.65 19.71 23.73
CA HIS A 121 24.30 19.25 25.07
C HIS A 121 22.87 19.55 25.56
N SER A 122 22.02 20.13 24.71
CA SER A 122 20.60 20.28 25.03
C SER A 122 19.94 18.90 25.20
N VAL A 123 19.14 18.77 26.25
CA VAL A 123 18.36 17.56 26.53
C VAL A 123 17.06 17.60 25.73
N VAL A 124 16.75 16.52 25.01
CA VAL A 124 15.59 16.43 24.12
C VAL A 124 14.83 15.11 24.29
N LEU A 125 13.55 15.13 23.94
CA LEU A 125 12.73 13.93 23.81
C LEU A 125 12.60 13.55 22.34
N VAL A 126 13.02 12.34 21.98
CA VAL A 126 12.98 11.84 20.60
C VAL A 126 11.83 10.87 20.44
N ARG A 127 11.00 11.08 19.42
CA ARG A 127 9.96 10.12 18.98
C ARG A 127 10.43 9.37 17.74
N GLY A 128 9.91 8.16 17.55
CA GLY A 128 10.22 7.36 16.37
C GLY A 128 9.58 7.95 15.11
N GLY A 129 10.29 7.94 13.99
CA GLY A 129 9.69 8.33 12.72
C GLY A 129 10.71 8.48 11.59
N ARG A 130 10.43 7.83 10.47
CA ARG A 130 11.26 7.99 9.27
C ARG A 130 10.93 9.29 8.55
N VAL A 131 11.95 10.10 8.28
CA VAL A 131 11.85 11.21 7.34
C VAL A 131 11.98 10.66 5.91
N LYS A 132 10.97 10.91 5.07
CA LYS A 132 10.93 10.38 3.69
C LYS A 132 12.06 10.94 2.81
N ASP A 133 12.44 12.18 3.08
CA ASP A 133 13.40 12.96 2.28
C ASP A 133 14.86 12.67 2.61
N LEU A 134 15.15 12.34 3.87
CA LEU A 134 16.52 12.17 4.37
C LEU A 134 16.79 10.69 4.63
N PRO A 135 17.71 10.05 3.88
CA PRO A 135 18.16 8.71 4.22
C PRO A 135 18.93 8.74 5.55
N GLY A 136 18.71 7.71 6.38
CA GLY A 136 19.43 7.55 7.66
C GLY A 136 18.87 8.34 8.85
N VAL A 137 17.90 9.23 8.64
CA VAL A 137 17.23 9.98 9.72
C VAL A 137 15.95 9.23 10.15
N LYS A 138 15.92 8.73 11.40
CA LYS A 138 14.90 7.78 11.91
C LYS A 138 14.56 8.01 13.38
#